data_AF-A0A914PSA4-F1
#
_entry.id   AF-A0A914PSA4-F1
#
_cell.length_a   1.000
_cell.length_b   1.000
_cell.length_c   1.000
_cell.angle_alpha   90.00
_cell.angle_beta   90.00
_cell.angle_gamma   90.00
#
_symmetry.space_group_name_H-M   'P 1'
#
loop_
_entity.id
_entity.type
_entity.pdbx_description
1 polymer ?
#
loop_
_entity_poly.entity_id
_entity_poly.type
_entity_poly.pdbx_seq_one_letter_code
_entity_poly.pdbx_strand_id
1 'polypeptide(L)' 'MPFREDSNTNSAIVEQQRRRTYRWPNFVSHECRQSIDTMMAFYQDERPTAKQSKKLPFFLRSSSQAKIPYDDDSAEIYA' A
#
# COMPACT_ATOMS: atom_id res chain seq x y z
N MET A 1 -14.52 -7.27 -4.92
CA MET A 1 -14.73 -7.25 -6.38
C MET A 1 -14.02 -6.05 -6.97
N PRO A 2 -13.38 -6.15 -8.16
CA PRO A 2 -12.77 -5.01 -8.84
C PRO A 2 -13.84 -4.02 -9.33
N PHE A 3 -13.44 -2.76 -9.49
CA PHE A 3 -14.31 -1.64 -9.89
C PHE A 3 -14.97 -1.88 -11.28
N ARG A 4 -16.27 -1.56 -11.41
CA ARG A 4 -17.02 -1.57 -12.68
C ARG A 4 -17.35 -0.13 -13.08
N GLU A 5 -16.75 0.33 -14.17
CA GLU A 5 -16.93 1.68 -14.74
C GLU A 5 -18.39 1.99 -15.12
N ASP A 6 -19.20 0.95 -15.36
CA ASP A 6 -20.59 1.04 -15.81
C ASP A 6 -21.56 1.57 -14.74
N SER A 7 -21.14 1.60 -13.48
CA SER A 7 -21.95 2.08 -12.37
C SER A 7 -21.59 3.52 -12.01
N ASN A 8 -22.44 4.45 -12.42
CA ASN A 8 -22.29 5.90 -12.29
C ASN A 8 -22.27 6.42 -10.83
N THR A 9 -22.04 5.56 -9.85
CA THR A 9 -22.30 5.83 -8.43
C THR A 9 -21.06 6.25 -7.65
N ASN A 10 -19.84 6.10 -8.16
CA ASN A 10 -18.59 6.35 -7.40
C ASN A 10 -17.47 7.06 -8.18
N SER A 11 -17.77 7.70 -9.32
CA SER A 11 -16.77 8.41 -10.13
C SER A 11 -15.98 9.46 -9.34
N ALA A 12 -16.62 10.15 -8.38
CA ALA A 12 -15.97 11.10 -7.50
C ALA A 12 -14.90 10.47 -6.59
N ILE A 13 -15.14 9.26 -6.07
CA ILE A 13 -14.19 8.55 -5.20
C ILE A 13 -13.00 8.06 -6.04
N VAL A 14 -13.27 7.54 -7.23
CA VAL A 14 -12.22 7.09 -8.17
C VAL A 14 -11.33 8.25 -8.57
N GLU A 15 -11.92 9.39 -8.91
CA GLU A 15 -11.16 10.58 -9.28
C GLU A 15 -10.34 11.14 -8.11
N GLN A 16 -10.88 11.10 -6.88
CA GLN A 16 -10.12 11.48 -5.68
C GLN A 16 -8.95 10.53 -5.40
N GLN A 17 -9.12 9.22 -5.59
CA GLN A 17 -8.04 8.24 -5.46
C GLN A 17 -6.98 8.45 -6.55
N ARG A 18 -7.41 8.68 -7.79
CA ARG A 18 -6.52 8.99 -8.92
C ARG A 18 -5.69 10.25 -8.66
N ARG A 19 -6.31 11.30 -8.08
CA ARG A 19 -5.64 12.56 -7.70
C ARG A 19 -4.86 12.50 -6.40
N ARG A 20 -4.95 11.39 -5.64
CA ARG A 20 -4.34 11.23 -4.31
C ARG A 20 -4.65 12.41 -3.37
N THR A 21 -5.91 12.87 -3.35
CA THR A 21 -6.33 14.08 -2.60
C THR A 21 -6.39 13.93 -1.07
N TYR A 22 -5.68 12.97 -0.48
CA TYR A 22 -5.61 12.80 0.97
C TYR A 22 -4.52 13.68 1.59
N ARG A 23 -4.69 14.06 2.87
CA ARG A 23 -3.71 14.85 3.62
C ARG A 23 -3.00 13.98 4.63
N TRP A 24 -1.68 14.15 4.68
CA TRP A 24 -0.86 13.49 5.69
C TRP A 24 -0.89 14.24 7.02
N PRO A 25 -1.17 13.56 8.15
CA PRO A 25 -0.96 14.15 9.46
C PRO A 25 0.52 14.45 9.72
N ASN A 26 0.79 15.49 10.51
CA ASN A 26 2.15 15.96 10.78
C ASN A 26 3.04 14.91 11.50
N PHE A 27 2.44 13.98 12.24
CA PHE A 27 3.17 12.93 12.97
C PHE A 27 3.69 11.79 12.11
N VAL A 28 3.24 11.67 10.85
CA VAL A 28 3.67 10.58 9.97
C VAL A 28 5.03 10.94 9.36
N SER A 29 6.03 10.05 9.49
CA SER A 29 7.36 10.30 8.92
C SER A 29 7.33 10.35 7.39
N HIS A 30 8.31 11.04 6.79
CA HIS A 30 8.42 11.14 5.34
C HIS A 30 8.51 9.75 4.66
N GLU A 31 9.29 8.84 5.24
CA GLU A 31 9.48 7.48 4.73
C GLU A 31 8.19 6.65 4.78
N CYS A 32 7.39 6.84 5.83
CA CYS A 32 6.08 6.20 5.98
C CYS A 32 5.10 6.71 4.90
N ARG A 33 5.03 8.04 4.71
CA ARG A 33 4.21 8.66 3.65
C ARG A 33 4.59 8.13 2.28
N GLN A 34 5.88 8.15 1.95
CA GLN A 34 6.40 7.68 0.67
C GLN A 34 6.07 6.20 0.42
N SER A 35 6.19 5.36 1.45
CA SER A 35 5.91 3.93 1.34
C SER A 35 4.41 3.68 1.10
N ILE A 36 3.53 4.41 1.79
CA ILE A 36 2.09 4.31 1.57
C ILE A 36 1.72 4.85 0.19
N ASP A 37 2.26 6.00 -0.23
CA ASP A 37 2.02 6.58 -1.55
C ASP A 37 2.44 5.63 -2.69
N THR A 38 3.48 4.82 -2.47
CA THR A 38 3.93 3.82 -3.44
C THR A 38 2.98 2.61 -3.48
N MET A 39 2.51 2.14 -2.33
CA MET A 39 1.56 1.01 -2.26
C MET A 39 0.15 1.39 -2.76
N MET A 40 -0.26 2.63 -2.56
CA MET A 40 -1.57 3.17 -2.94
C MET A 40 -1.59 3.73 -4.37
N ALA A 41 -0.63 3.37 -5.22
CA ALA A 41 -0.62 3.79 -6.62
C ALA A 41 -1.95 3.45 -7.31
N PHE A 42 -2.44 4.32 -8.19
CA PHE A 42 -3.77 4.12 -8.77
C PHE A 42 -3.75 2.96 -9.78
N TYR A 43 -2.72 2.94 -10.64
CA TYR A 43 -2.54 1.91 -11.64
C TYR A 43 -1.89 0.65 -11.04
N GLN A 44 -2.31 -0.52 -11.50
CA GLN A 44 -1.91 -1.80 -10.93
C GLN A 44 -0.44 -2.14 -11.22
N ASP A 45 0.06 -1.76 -12.40
CA ASP A 45 1.44 -1.91 -12.84
C ASP A 45 2.43 -1.03 -12.05
N GLU A 46 1.95 0.09 -11.50
CA GLU A 46 2.72 0.94 -10.60
C GLU A 46 2.78 0.41 -9.16
N ARG A 47 1.86 -0.50 -8.77
CA ARG A 47 1.83 -1.02 -7.40
C ARG A 47 2.93 -2.06 -7.19
N PRO A 48 3.72 -1.94 -6.12
CA PRO A 48 4.71 -2.95 -5.78
C PRO A 48 4.03 -4.26 -5.39
N THR A 49 4.62 -5.37 -5.83
CA THR A 49 4.32 -6.70 -5.28
C THR A 49 4.69 -6.76 -3.79
N ALA A 50 4.13 -7.71 -3.06
CA ALA A 50 4.48 -7.92 -1.64
C ALA A 50 6.00 -8.03 -1.39
N LYS A 51 6.73 -8.69 -2.31
CA LYS A 51 8.19 -8.81 -2.23
C LYS A 51 8.92 -7.48 -2.45
N GLN A 52 8.40 -6.62 -3.33
CA GLN A 52 8.93 -5.27 -3.56
C GLN A 52 8.59 -4.33 -2.40
N SER A 53 7.40 -4.47 -1.80
CA SER A 53 6.97 -3.65 -0.65
C SER A 53 7.90 -3.78 0.54
N LYS A 54 8.49 -4.96 0.78
CA LYS A 54 9.52 -5.17 1.82
C LYS A 54 10.77 -4.30 1.66
N LYS A 55 11.01 -3.75 0.46
CA LYS A 55 12.15 -2.89 0.14
C LYS A 55 11.81 -1.40 0.24
N LEU A 56 10.60 -1.03 0.65
CA LEU A 56 10.22 0.38 0.77
C LEU A 56 10.91 1.05 1.97
N PRO A 57 11.19 2.37 1.91
CA PRO A 57 11.97 3.09 2.91
C PRO A 57 11.49 2.91 4.35
N PHE A 58 10.17 2.79 4.57
CA PHE A 58 9.60 2.56 5.89
C PHE A 58 10.05 1.23 6.52
N PHE A 59 10.14 0.16 5.73
CA PHE A 59 10.52 -1.17 6.21
C PHE A 59 12.04 -1.38 6.27
N LEU A 60 12.82 -0.56 5.55
CA LEU A 60 14.28 -0.62 5.61
C LEU A 60 14.83 0.01 6.91
N ARG A 61 14.12 0.99 7.47
CA ARG A 61 14.49 1.67 8.73
C ARG A 61 14.52 0.72 9.95
N SER A 62 13.74 -0.36 9.95
CA SER A 62 13.66 -1.29 11.09
C SER A 62 14.71 -2.42 11.05
N SER A 63 15.59 -2.46 10.05
CA SER A 63 16.65 -3.49 9.99
C SER A 63 17.67 -3.41 11.15
N SER A 64 17.59 -2.38 12.01
CA SER A 64 18.40 -2.29 13.24
C SER A 64 17.61 -2.44 14.55
N GLN A 65 16.27 -2.41 14.57
CA GLN A 65 15.49 -2.64 15.79
C GLN A 65 14.09 -3.22 15.47
N ALA A 66 13.73 -4.25 16.25
CA ALA A 66 12.50 -5.05 16.23
C ALA A 66 12.49 -6.24 15.24
N LYS A 67 12.92 -7.41 15.74
CA LYS A 67 12.37 -8.70 15.32
C LYS A 67 10.89 -8.70 15.69
N ILE A 68 10.02 -8.34 14.75
CA ILE A 68 8.61 -8.70 14.83
C ILE A 68 8.56 -10.13 14.30
N PRO A 69 8.19 -11.15 15.09
CA PRO A 69 7.96 -12.49 14.56
C PRO A 69 6.81 -12.36 13.57
N TYR A 70 7.10 -12.51 12.29
CA TYR A 70 6.06 -12.94 11.37
C TYR A 70 5.97 -14.44 11.59
N ASP A 71 4.87 -14.89 12.22
CA ASP A 71 4.51 -16.31 12.20
C ASP A 71 4.29 -16.69 10.73
N ASP A 72 5.20 -17.50 10.21
CA ASP A 72 5.21 -18.06 8.86
C ASP A 72 4.25 -19.26 8.79
N ASP A 73 3.00 -19.09 9.25
CA ASP A 73 1.97 -20.13 9.23
C ASP A 73 0.94 -19.84 8.13
N SER A 74 1.41 -19.67 6.90
CA SER A 74 0.52 -19.68 5.72
C SER A 74 1.12 -20.42 4.52
N ALA A 75 1.99 -21.39 4.78
CA ALA A 75 2.10 -22.55 3.92
C ALA A 75 0.92 -23.48 4.23
N GLU A 76 0.25 -23.96 3.19
CA GLU A 76 -0.82 -24.99 3.23
C GLU A 76 -2.25 -24.53 3.57
N ILE A 77 -2.89 -23.76 2.69
CA ILE A 77 -4.27 -24.08 2.27
C ILE A 77 -4.41 -23.77 0.78
N TYR A 78 -4.10 -24.72 -0.08
CA TYR A 78 -4.90 -25.18 -1.22
C TYR A 78 -4.12 -26.33 -1.87
N ALA A 79 -4.86 -27.44 -2.03
CA ALA A 79 -4.47 -28.78 -2.46
C ALA A 79 -3.52 -28.88 -3.67
#